data_AF-A0A7Y5GH90-F1
#
_entry.id   AF-A0A7Y5GH90-F1
#
_cell.length_a   1.000
_cell.length_b   1.000
_cell.length_c   1.000
_cell.angle_alpha   90.00
_cell.angle_beta   90.00
_cell.angle_gamma   90.00
#
_symmetry.space_group_name_H-M   'P 1'
#
loop_
_entity.id
_entity.type
_entity.pdbx_description
1 polymer ?
#
loop_
_entity_poly.entity_id
_entity_poly.type
_entity_poly.pdbx_seq_one_letter_code
_entity_poly.pdbx_strand_id
1 'polypeptide(L)'
;MTQRGSIILLTLLAAGALWMVSTRRNSGPLPVKAPHLEPAKVPDGKPVNPTITAAPTAPETPLPAPDPEPEPELPKPVVPPPKPLALASVEEPPPGPELGELDSGLPPTTVMENVRSVFRQYVLRFQENPVGDNAEITEALRGGNPKQVNFLQPEDGMRVNSQGQLVDNWGTPFFFHSLSRSEMEIRSAGPDQKLWTVDDLVMK
;
A
#
# COMPACT_ATOMS: atom_id res chain seq x y z
N MET A 1 62.16 -25.94 -21.79
CA MET A 1 61.86 -24.60 -21.23
C MET A 1 60.51 -24.70 -20.52
N THR A 2 60.47 -25.00 -19.22
CA THR A 2 59.19 -25.41 -18.58
C THR A 2 59.05 -25.04 -17.10
N GLN A 3 60.15 -24.76 -16.39
CA GLN A 3 60.12 -24.53 -14.94
C GLN A 3 59.79 -23.09 -14.51
N ARG A 4 59.91 -22.11 -15.44
CA ARG A 4 59.64 -20.68 -15.14
C ARG A 4 58.16 -20.28 -15.22
N GLY A 5 57.33 -21.04 -15.94
CA GLY A 5 55.90 -20.74 -16.11
C GLY A 5 55.08 -21.00 -14.85
N SER A 6 55.26 -22.16 -14.20
CA SER A 6 54.47 -22.55 -13.03
C SER A 6 54.66 -21.64 -11.81
N ILE A 7 55.84 -21.05 -11.64
CA ILE A 7 56.13 -20.14 -10.51
C ILE A 7 55.32 -18.84 -10.64
N ILE A 8 55.16 -18.32 -11.86
CA ILE A 8 54.39 -17.08 -12.13
C ILE A 8 52.89 -17.32 -11.94
N LEU A 9 52.39 -18.51 -12.30
CA LEU A 9 50.97 -18.84 -12.12
C LEU A 9 50.60 -19.02 -10.63
N LEU A 10 51.49 -19.62 -9.83
CA LEU A 10 51.30 -19.81 -8.39
C LEU A 10 51.33 -18.49 -7.60
N THR A 11 52.20 -17.54 -7.95
CA THR A 11 52.26 -16.24 -7.26
C THR A 11 51.02 -15.39 -7.52
N LEU A 12 50.46 -15.42 -8.72
CA LEU A 12 49.22 -14.69 -9.04
C LEU A 12 48.00 -15.24 -8.28
N LEU A 13 47.87 -16.57 -8.16
CA LEU A 13 46.80 -17.18 -7.36
C LEU A 13 46.93 -16.87 -5.86
N ALA A 14 48.16 -16.90 -5.32
CA ALA A 14 48.41 -16.54 -3.92
C ALA A 14 48.10 -15.05 -3.63
N ALA A 15 48.47 -14.14 -4.54
CA ALA A 15 48.17 -12.71 -4.42
C ALA A 15 46.65 -12.43 -4.45
N GLY A 16 45.92 -13.08 -5.37
CA GLY A 16 44.46 -12.97 -5.45
C GLY A 16 43.75 -13.44 -4.18
N ALA A 17 44.15 -14.60 -3.65
CA ALA A 17 43.60 -15.13 -2.40
C ALA A 17 43.87 -14.20 -1.20
N LEU A 18 45.09 -13.63 -1.10
CA LEU A 18 45.45 -12.73 0.00
C LEU A 18 44.68 -11.39 -0.07
N TRP A 19 44.44 -10.86 -1.27
CA TRP A 19 43.61 -9.66 -1.47
C TRP A 19 42.13 -9.90 -1.11
N MET A 20 41.59 -11.08 -1.47
CA MET A 20 40.20 -11.44 -1.17
C MET A 20 39.94 -11.72 0.34
N VAL A 21 40.96 -12.14 1.09
CA VAL A 21 40.88 -12.27 2.56
C VAL A 21 41.10 -10.92 3.27
N SER A 22 41.97 -10.06 2.73
CA SER A 22 42.22 -8.71 3.27
C SER A 22 40.97 -7.83 3.22
N THR A 23 40.29 -7.80 2.07
CA THR A 23 39.08 -6.96 1.86
C THR A 23 37.89 -7.35 2.76
N ARG A 24 37.83 -8.60 3.26
CA ARG A 24 36.78 -9.06 4.19
C ARG A 24 37.00 -8.65 5.66
N ARG A 25 38.16 -8.11 6.03
CA ARG A 25 38.46 -7.75 7.44
C ARG A 25 38.16 -6.31 7.83
N ASN A 26 37.81 -5.43 6.88
CA ASN A 26 37.78 -3.98 7.13
C ASN A 26 36.38 -3.36 7.19
N SER A 27 35.34 -4.17 7.42
CA SER A 27 33.98 -3.70 7.73
C SER A 27 33.70 -3.74 9.25
N GLY A 28 34.56 -3.09 10.03
CA GLY A 28 34.23 -2.79 11.42
C GLY A 28 33.07 -1.78 11.48
N PRO A 29 32.15 -1.89 12.46
CA PRO A 29 31.10 -0.89 12.62
C PRO A 29 31.74 0.48 12.92
N LEU A 30 31.31 1.50 12.18
CA LEU A 30 31.71 2.88 12.46
C LEU A 30 31.25 3.25 13.87
N PRO A 31 32.08 3.95 14.68
CA PRO A 31 31.63 4.44 15.97
C PRO A 31 30.54 5.48 15.76
N VAL A 32 29.29 5.11 16.06
CA VAL A 32 28.17 6.04 16.11
C VAL A 32 28.46 7.04 17.22
N LYS A 33 28.93 8.23 16.83
CA LYS A 33 29.04 9.39 17.72
C LYS A 33 27.63 9.77 18.14
N ALA A 34 27.20 9.27 19.30
CA ALA A 34 25.91 9.64 19.88
C ALA A 34 25.81 11.17 19.96
N PRO A 35 24.70 11.79 19.52
CA PRO A 35 24.44 13.17 19.86
C PRO A 35 24.36 13.26 21.39
N HIS A 36 25.23 14.07 21.96
CA HIS A 36 25.18 14.42 23.37
C HIS A 36 23.90 15.22 23.60
N LEU A 37 22.85 14.55 24.07
CA LEU A 37 21.67 15.21 24.59
C LEU A 37 22.04 15.85 25.92
N GLU A 38 22.39 17.14 25.88
CA GLU A 38 22.36 17.96 27.08
C GLU A 38 20.97 17.85 27.74
N PRO A 39 20.89 17.73 29.07
CA PRO A 39 19.61 17.73 29.76
C PRO A 39 18.97 19.11 29.63
N ALA A 40 17.93 19.21 28.80
CA ALA A 40 17.15 20.43 28.65
C ALA A 40 16.56 20.84 30.02
N LYS A 41 17.04 21.97 30.53
CA LYS A 41 16.66 22.56 31.82
C LYS A 41 15.17 22.91 31.80
N VAL A 42 14.37 22.19 32.58
CA VAL A 42 12.94 22.46 32.78
C VAL A 42 12.78 23.84 33.46
N PRO A 43 11.97 24.76 32.89
CA PRO A 43 11.49 25.94 33.61
C PRO A 43 10.21 25.59 34.37
N ASP A 44 10.16 25.86 35.68
CA ASP A 44 8.96 25.72 36.50
C ASP A 44 7.80 26.59 35.97
N GLY A 45 6.73 25.94 35.51
CA GLY A 45 5.48 26.56 35.06
C GLY A 45 4.27 25.97 35.78
N LYS A 46 3.63 26.77 36.63
CA LYS A 46 2.48 26.36 37.47
C LYS A 46 1.32 25.76 36.65
N PRO A 47 0.60 24.75 37.19
CA PRO A 47 -0.65 24.30 36.61
C PRO A 47 -1.74 25.37 36.80
N VAL A 48 -2.33 25.84 35.69
CA VAL A 48 -3.55 26.66 35.71
C VAL A 48 -4.74 25.79 35.34
N ASN A 49 -5.53 25.45 36.35
CA ASN A 49 -6.78 24.71 36.23
C ASN A 49 -7.93 25.72 36.10
N PRO A 50 -8.79 25.65 35.07
CA PRO A 50 -9.96 26.53 34.97
C PRO A 50 -11.05 26.09 35.95
N THR A 51 -10.93 26.50 37.21
CA THR A 51 -12.02 26.46 38.19
C THR A 51 -13.12 27.41 37.73
N ILE A 52 -14.30 26.87 37.40
CA ILE A 52 -15.52 27.67 37.26
C ILE A 52 -16.11 27.86 38.66
N THR A 53 -16.13 29.12 39.12
CA THR A 53 -16.66 29.56 40.41
C THR A 53 -18.17 29.31 40.53
N ALA A 54 -18.64 28.98 41.74
CA ALA A 54 -20.05 28.83 42.07
C ALA A 54 -20.51 29.82 43.16
N ALA A 55 -21.84 30.03 43.20
CA ALA A 55 -22.66 30.68 44.25
C ALA A 55 -22.67 32.24 44.32
N PRO A 56 -23.74 32.87 44.86
CA PRO A 56 -24.91 32.30 45.56
C PRO A 56 -26.34 32.73 45.09
N THR A 57 -27.29 31.79 45.21
CA THR A 57 -28.63 31.87 45.87
C THR A 57 -29.13 33.25 46.36
N ALA A 58 -30.41 33.68 46.31
CA ALA A 58 -31.72 33.37 45.65
C ALA A 58 -32.74 34.44 46.19
N PRO A 59 -34.11 34.32 46.20
CA PRO A 59 -35.11 33.55 45.42
C PRO A 59 -36.31 34.39 44.88
N GLU A 60 -36.95 34.04 43.75
CA GLU A 60 -38.29 34.57 43.40
C GLU A 60 -39.27 33.52 42.82
N THR A 61 -40.53 33.74 43.18
CA THR A 61 -41.77 32.95 43.05
C THR A 61 -42.09 32.35 41.66
N PRO A 62 -42.75 31.17 41.58
CA PRO A 62 -43.27 30.65 40.31
C PRO A 62 -44.40 31.54 39.76
N LEU A 63 -44.21 32.08 38.55
CA LEU A 63 -45.30 32.64 37.75
C LEU A 63 -46.04 31.50 37.03
N PRO A 64 -47.37 31.59 36.85
CA PRO A 64 -48.14 30.57 36.15
C PRO A 64 -47.73 30.49 34.68
N ALA A 65 -47.65 29.27 34.15
CA ALA A 65 -47.45 29.08 32.71
C ALA A 65 -48.68 29.63 31.95
N PRO A 66 -48.49 30.45 30.90
CA PRO A 66 -49.55 30.70 29.94
C PRO A 66 -49.86 29.40 29.19
N ASP A 67 -51.13 29.23 28.79
CA ASP A 67 -51.59 28.07 27.99
C ASP A 67 -50.75 27.90 26.71
N PRO A 68 -50.56 26.66 26.22
CA PRO A 68 -49.85 26.42 24.98
C PRO A 68 -50.63 27.02 23.80
N GLU A 69 -50.04 28.05 23.20
CA GLU A 69 -50.47 28.61 21.92
C GLU A 69 -50.43 27.51 20.84
N PRO A 70 -51.46 27.36 19.98
CA PRO A 70 -51.55 26.23 19.07
C PRO A 70 -50.43 26.29 18.02
N GLU A 71 -49.51 25.32 18.12
CA GLU A 71 -48.40 25.15 17.19
C GLU A 71 -48.93 24.94 15.76
N PRO A 72 -48.43 25.68 14.74
CA PRO A 72 -48.92 25.54 13.39
C PRO A 72 -48.52 24.18 12.80
N GLU A 73 -49.48 23.29 12.59
CA GLU A 73 -49.25 21.98 11.98
C GLU A 73 -48.58 22.11 10.60
N LEU A 74 -47.29 21.77 10.53
CA LEU A 74 -46.57 21.65 9.27
C LEU A 74 -47.25 20.57 8.40
N PRO A 75 -47.52 20.85 7.11
CA PRO A 75 -48.19 19.88 6.24
C PRO A 75 -47.33 18.63 6.08
N LYS A 76 -47.90 17.48 6.42
CA LYS A 76 -47.24 16.17 6.28
C LYS A 76 -46.82 15.96 4.82
N PRO A 77 -45.55 15.56 4.54
CA PRO A 77 -45.14 15.27 3.17
C PRO A 77 -46.00 14.15 2.56
N VAL A 78 -46.76 14.50 1.52
CA VAL A 78 -47.46 13.50 0.70
C VAL A 78 -46.40 12.74 -0.09
N VAL A 79 -46.02 11.57 0.41
CA VAL A 79 -45.16 10.64 -0.34
C VAL A 79 -45.94 10.17 -1.56
N PRO A 80 -45.52 10.50 -2.80
CA PRO A 80 -46.19 9.97 -3.98
C PRO A 80 -45.98 8.45 -4.04
N PRO A 81 -46.96 7.67 -4.53
CA PRO A 81 -46.78 6.23 -4.69
C PRO A 81 -45.57 5.97 -5.62
N PRO A 82 -44.77 4.93 -5.35
CA PRO A 82 -43.62 4.62 -6.19
C PRO A 82 -44.11 4.36 -7.62
N LYS A 83 -43.67 5.20 -8.56
CA LYS A 83 -43.75 4.84 -9.98
C LYS A 83 -43.06 3.48 -10.13
N PRO A 84 -43.64 2.53 -10.89
CA PRO A 84 -42.93 1.32 -11.23
C PRO A 84 -41.57 1.72 -11.80
N LEU A 85 -40.50 1.20 -11.21
CA LEU A 85 -39.19 1.23 -11.84
C LEU A 85 -39.39 0.51 -13.18
N ALA A 86 -39.42 1.29 -14.26
CA ALA A 86 -39.18 0.72 -15.57
C ALA A 86 -37.85 -0.03 -15.44
N LEU A 87 -37.84 -1.30 -15.85
CA LEU A 87 -36.61 -2.04 -16.05
C LEU A 87 -35.82 -1.24 -17.11
N ALA A 88 -34.97 -0.34 -16.62
CA ALA A 88 -33.89 0.21 -17.41
C ALA A 88 -33.15 -1.02 -17.94
N SER A 89 -33.07 -1.11 -19.27
CA SER A 89 -32.36 -2.20 -19.92
C SER A 89 -31.02 -2.38 -19.22
N VAL A 90 -30.61 -3.63 -18.99
CA VAL A 90 -29.21 -3.90 -18.68
C VAL A 90 -28.45 -3.47 -19.93
N GLU A 91 -28.00 -2.23 -19.91
CA GLU A 91 -27.05 -1.70 -20.88
C GLU A 91 -25.77 -2.47 -20.57
N GLU A 92 -25.41 -3.39 -21.47
CA GLU A 92 -24.19 -4.17 -21.31
C GLU A 92 -23.05 -3.18 -21.05
N PRO A 93 -22.17 -3.44 -20.06
CA PRO A 93 -21.04 -2.55 -19.83
C PRO A 93 -20.30 -2.38 -21.17
N PRO A 94 -19.91 -1.14 -21.54
CA PRO A 94 -19.31 -0.89 -22.83
C PRO A 94 -18.15 -1.87 -23.02
N PRO A 95 -18.02 -2.52 -24.20
CA PRO A 95 -16.98 -3.52 -24.41
C PRO A 95 -15.64 -2.89 -24.05
N GLY A 96 -15.03 -3.42 -22.98
CA GLY A 96 -13.71 -3.00 -22.55
C GLY A 96 -12.72 -3.16 -23.70
N PRO A 97 -11.60 -2.42 -23.69
CA PRO A 97 -10.61 -2.47 -24.76
C PRO A 97 -10.28 -3.93 -25.09
N GLU A 98 -10.41 -4.25 -26.38
CA GLU A 98 -10.48 -5.59 -26.96
C GLU A 98 -9.51 -6.57 -26.28
N LEU A 99 -10.03 -7.44 -25.40
CA LEU A 99 -9.25 -8.31 -24.49
C LEU A 99 -8.41 -9.40 -25.20
N GLY A 100 -8.30 -9.36 -26.53
CA GLY A 100 -7.68 -10.38 -27.36
C GLY A 100 -6.18 -10.62 -27.12
N GLU A 101 -5.46 -9.66 -26.53
CA GLU A 101 -4.05 -9.80 -26.13
C GLU A 101 -3.82 -9.85 -24.61
N LEU A 102 -4.89 -9.78 -23.81
CA LEU A 102 -4.81 -9.77 -22.34
C LEU A 102 -5.29 -11.06 -21.68
N ASP A 103 -5.76 -12.08 -22.40
CA ASP A 103 -6.06 -13.37 -21.79
C ASP A 103 -4.77 -14.13 -21.45
N SER A 104 -4.54 -14.34 -20.16
CA SER A 104 -3.43 -15.17 -19.66
C SER A 104 -3.74 -16.67 -19.67
N GLY A 105 -5.00 -17.05 -19.95
CA GLY A 105 -5.50 -18.41 -19.81
C GLY A 105 -5.61 -18.90 -18.36
N LEU A 106 -5.24 -18.08 -17.38
CA LEU A 106 -5.27 -18.42 -15.95
C LEU A 106 -6.52 -17.84 -15.27
N PRO A 107 -7.14 -18.57 -14.32
CA PRO A 107 -8.21 -18.03 -13.48
C PRO A 107 -7.75 -16.76 -12.73
N PRO A 108 -8.61 -15.74 -12.56
CA PRO A 108 -8.23 -14.50 -11.87
C PRO A 108 -7.71 -14.71 -10.45
N THR A 109 -8.25 -15.70 -9.74
CA THR A 109 -7.78 -16.10 -8.40
C THR A 109 -6.36 -16.67 -8.42
N THR A 110 -5.97 -17.39 -9.48
CA THR A 110 -4.60 -17.88 -9.69
C THR A 110 -3.65 -16.73 -9.98
N VAL A 111 -4.03 -15.76 -10.81
CA VAL A 111 -3.22 -14.55 -11.07
C VAL A 111 -3.02 -13.75 -9.79
N MET A 112 -4.08 -13.54 -8.99
CA MET A 112 -3.99 -12.89 -7.67
C MET A 112 -2.98 -13.58 -6.73
N GLU A 113 -3.01 -14.92 -6.67
CA GLU A 113 -2.04 -15.70 -5.87
C GLU A 113 -0.60 -15.58 -6.39
N ASN A 114 -0.41 -15.55 -7.70
CA ASN A 114 0.90 -15.36 -8.32
C ASN A 114 1.46 -13.94 -8.02
N VAL A 115 0.63 -12.90 -8.12
CA VAL A 115 1.00 -11.53 -7.71
C VAL A 115 1.40 -11.52 -6.23
N ARG A 116 0.61 -12.12 -5.34
CA ARG A 116 0.98 -12.25 -3.92
C ARG A 116 2.30 -12.99 -3.71
N SER A 117 2.53 -14.08 -4.45
CA SER A 117 3.79 -14.83 -4.41
C SER A 117 4.98 -13.95 -4.78
N VAL A 118 4.86 -13.12 -5.81
CA VAL A 118 5.89 -12.15 -6.23
C VAL A 118 6.23 -11.15 -5.13
N PHE A 119 5.23 -10.53 -4.47
CA PHE A 119 5.49 -9.63 -3.34
C PHE A 119 6.21 -10.34 -2.18
N ARG A 120 5.81 -11.58 -1.85
CA ARG A 120 6.50 -12.39 -0.82
C ARG A 120 7.95 -12.71 -1.22
N GLN A 121 8.21 -13.02 -2.48
CA GLN A 121 9.58 -13.24 -2.99
C GLN A 121 10.43 -11.97 -2.93
N TYR A 122 9.85 -10.81 -3.26
CA TYR A 122 10.50 -9.52 -3.14
C TYR A 122 10.87 -9.22 -1.67
N VAL A 123 9.92 -9.39 -0.74
CA VAL A 123 10.16 -9.23 0.71
C VAL A 123 11.24 -10.20 1.22
N LEU A 124 11.26 -11.46 0.79
CA LEU A 124 12.34 -12.40 1.14
C LEU A 124 13.72 -11.95 0.62
N ARG A 125 13.76 -11.20 -0.48
CA ARG A 125 14.98 -10.72 -1.14
C ARG A 125 15.49 -9.39 -0.60
N PHE A 126 14.60 -8.52 -0.11
CA PHE A 126 14.89 -7.13 0.29
C PHE A 126 14.58 -6.80 1.75
N GLN A 127 13.79 -7.63 2.44
CA GLN A 127 13.26 -7.43 3.80
C GLN A 127 12.23 -6.28 3.92
N GLU A 128 11.72 -5.82 2.78
CA GLU A 128 10.68 -4.80 2.68
C GLU A 128 9.92 -4.92 1.35
N ASN A 129 8.70 -4.38 1.32
CA ASN A 129 7.89 -4.21 0.13
C ASN A 129 8.55 -3.24 -0.87
N PRO A 130 8.26 -3.36 -2.18
CA PRO A 130 8.48 -2.24 -3.10
C PRO A 130 7.55 -1.08 -2.70
N VAL A 131 7.98 0.15 -2.99
CA VAL A 131 7.26 1.39 -2.64
C VAL A 131 7.12 2.28 -3.87
N GLY A 132 6.10 3.13 -3.88
CA GLY A 132 5.78 4.01 -4.99
C GLY A 132 4.32 3.86 -5.43
N ASP A 133 3.99 4.40 -6.60
CA ASP A 133 2.75 4.08 -7.30
C ASP A 133 2.80 2.68 -7.96
N ASN A 134 1.71 2.29 -8.66
CA ASN A 134 1.66 0.99 -9.33
C ASN A 134 2.78 0.83 -10.39
N ALA A 135 3.10 1.86 -11.18
CA ALA A 135 4.13 1.78 -12.21
C ALA A 135 5.54 1.69 -11.61
N GLU A 136 5.84 2.47 -10.56
CA GLU A 136 7.10 2.40 -9.81
C GLU A 136 7.29 1.02 -9.14
N ILE A 137 6.23 0.50 -8.52
CA ILE A 137 6.21 -0.87 -7.96
C ILE A 137 6.43 -1.91 -9.07
N THR A 138 5.78 -1.76 -10.22
CA THR A 138 5.91 -2.67 -11.36
C THR A 138 7.32 -2.63 -11.95
N GLU A 139 7.95 -1.46 -12.06
CA GLU A 139 9.35 -1.32 -12.46
C GLU A 139 10.27 -2.04 -11.48
N ALA A 140 10.08 -1.83 -10.17
CA ALA A 140 10.84 -2.52 -9.14
C ALA A 140 10.71 -4.05 -9.24
N LEU A 141 9.50 -4.58 -9.52
CA LEU A 141 9.28 -6.01 -9.74
C LEU A 141 9.89 -6.52 -11.05
N ARG A 142 9.98 -5.69 -12.10
CA ARG A 142 10.56 -6.03 -13.41
C ARG A 142 12.09 -6.01 -13.47
N GLY A 143 12.77 -5.64 -12.39
CA GLY A 143 14.23 -5.55 -12.32
C GLY A 143 14.80 -4.15 -12.15
N GLY A 144 13.96 -3.11 -12.00
CA GLY A 144 14.38 -1.77 -11.54
C GLY A 144 14.86 -1.73 -10.08
N ASN A 145 14.76 -2.85 -9.35
CA ASN A 145 15.29 -2.98 -8.00
C ASN A 145 16.83 -3.00 -7.93
N PRO A 146 17.45 -2.66 -6.78
CA PRO A 146 18.91 -2.57 -6.63
C PRO A 146 19.73 -3.85 -6.90
N LYS A 147 19.08 -4.99 -7.13
CA LYS A 147 19.73 -6.28 -7.41
C LYS A 147 19.39 -6.83 -8.80
N GLN A 148 18.69 -6.03 -9.63
CA GLN A 148 18.31 -6.34 -11.02
C GLN A 148 17.60 -7.70 -11.19
N VAL A 149 16.84 -8.12 -10.18
CA VAL A 149 16.08 -9.38 -10.23
C VAL A 149 14.72 -9.10 -10.86
N ASN A 150 14.41 -9.69 -12.02
CA ASN A 150 13.04 -9.72 -12.50
C ASN A 150 12.25 -10.78 -11.72
N PHE A 151 11.15 -10.38 -11.10
CA PHE A 151 10.20 -11.27 -10.41
C PHE A 151 8.97 -11.60 -11.24
N LEU A 152 8.69 -10.86 -12.32
CA LEU A 152 7.53 -11.12 -13.17
C LEU A 152 7.88 -12.15 -14.25
N GLN A 153 7.28 -13.33 -14.17
CA GLN A 153 7.43 -14.40 -15.18
C GLN A 153 6.20 -14.39 -16.11
N PRO A 154 6.36 -14.49 -17.44
CA PRO A 154 5.22 -14.51 -18.38
C PRO A 154 4.20 -15.62 -18.08
N GLU A 155 4.66 -16.78 -17.63
CA GLU A 155 3.85 -17.96 -17.28
C GLU A 155 2.92 -17.75 -16.07
N ASP A 156 3.15 -16.72 -15.25
CA ASP A 156 2.33 -16.42 -14.08
C ASP A 156 1.03 -15.66 -14.41
N GLY A 157 0.83 -15.25 -15.67
CA GLY A 157 -0.36 -14.53 -16.15
C GLY A 157 -0.46 -13.04 -15.76
N MET A 158 0.57 -12.54 -15.08
CA MET A 158 0.75 -11.13 -14.76
C MET A 158 0.98 -10.31 -16.04
N ARG A 159 0.22 -9.22 -16.21
CA ARG A 159 0.25 -8.38 -17.42
C ARG A 159 0.56 -6.93 -17.06
N VAL A 160 1.27 -6.25 -17.95
CA VAL A 160 1.71 -4.87 -17.77
C VAL A 160 1.20 -4.03 -18.94
N ASN A 161 0.48 -2.94 -18.65
CA ASN A 161 -0.09 -2.08 -19.69
C ASN A 161 0.97 -1.13 -20.31
N SER A 162 0.55 -0.36 -21.31
CA SER A 162 1.41 0.62 -22.01
C SER A 162 1.92 1.76 -21.11
N GLN A 163 1.31 1.98 -19.95
CA GLN A 163 1.75 2.94 -18.93
C GLN A 163 2.75 2.35 -17.93
N GLY A 164 3.14 1.08 -18.10
CA GLY A 164 4.07 0.39 -17.20
C GLY A 164 3.43 -0.16 -15.93
N GLN A 165 2.10 -0.14 -15.82
CA GLN A 165 1.37 -0.58 -14.63
C GLN A 165 1.01 -2.07 -14.69
N LEU A 166 1.12 -2.79 -13.57
CA LEU A 166 0.61 -4.15 -13.41
C LEU A 166 -0.93 -4.12 -13.36
N VAL A 167 -1.56 -4.86 -14.26
CA VAL A 167 -3.03 -4.89 -14.44
C VAL A 167 -3.64 -6.26 -14.12
N ASP A 168 -4.86 -6.22 -13.59
CA ASP A 168 -5.67 -7.39 -13.27
C ASP A 168 -6.30 -8.03 -14.51
N ASN A 169 -7.05 -9.11 -14.32
CA ASN A 169 -7.63 -9.91 -15.42
C ASN A 169 -8.50 -9.10 -16.38
N TRP A 170 -9.06 -7.97 -15.94
CA TRP A 170 -9.94 -7.11 -16.73
C TRP A 170 -9.24 -5.86 -17.28
N GLY A 171 -7.92 -5.75 -17.07
CA GLY A 171 -7.08 -4.66 -17.57
C GLY A 171 -7.01 -3.45 -16.63
N THR A 172 -7.61 -3.51 -15.45
CA THR A 172 -7.56 -2.43 -14.46
C THR A 172 -6.24 -2.50 -13.69
N PRO A 173 -5.51 -1.39 -13.46
CA PRO A 173 -4.32 -1.40 -12.62
C PRO A 173 -4.64 -1.90 -11.20
N PHE A 174 -3.87 -2.86 -10.70
CA PHE A 174 -3.99 -3.30 -9.31
C PHE A 174 -3.81 -2.12 -8.35
N PHE A 175 -4.60 -2.10 -7.27
CA PHE A 175 -4.30 -1.24 -6.13
C PHE A 175 -3.39 -1.98 -5.15
N PHE A 176 -2.33 -1.29 -4.73
CA PHE A 176 -1.36 -1.79 -3.75
C PHE A 176 -1.39 -0.89 -2.52
N HIS A 177 -1.53 -1.48 -1.33
CA HIS A 177 -1.49 -0.75 -0.07
C HIS A 177 -0.60 -1.46 0.95
N SER A 178 0.54 -0.84 1.28
CA SER A 178 1.51 -1.41 2.21
C SER A 178 0.96 -1.34 3.65
N LEU A 179 0.44 -2.47 4.15
CA LEU A 179 -0.10 -2.59 5.51
C LEU A 179 0.99 -2.55 6.58
N SER A 180 2.17 -3.06 6.24
CA SER A 180 3.36 -2.99 7.08
C SER A 180 4.63 -2.90 6.19
N ARG A 181 5.81 -3.08 6.77
CA ARG A 181 7.06 -3.17 6.00
C ARG A 181 7.08 -4.38 5.05
N SER A 182 6.39 -5.46 5.40
CA SER A 182 6.51 -6.78 4.77
C SER A 182 5.17 -7.42 4.36
N GLU A 183 4.08 -6.66 4.47
CA GLU A 183 2.72 -7.11 4.14
C GLU A 183 2.07 -6.05 3.23
N MET A 184 1.43 -6.51 2.16
CA MET A 184 0.86 -5.67 1.11
C MET A 184 -0.58 -6.14 0.87
N GLU A 185 -1.57 -5.26 1.03
CA GLU A 185 -2.89 -5.51 0.47
C GLU A 185 -2.81 -5.32 -1.03
N ILE A 186 -3.19 -6.38 -1.77
CA ILE A 186 -3.26 -6.42 -3.23
C ILE A 186 -4.72 -6.52 -3.60
N ARG A 187 -5.17 -5.67 -4.52
CA ARG A 187 -6.58 -5.61 -4.89
C ARG A 187 -6.80 -5.38 -6.38
N SER A 188 -7.59 -6.26 -6.99
CA SER A 188 -8.17 -6.10 -8.33
C SER A 188 -9.53 -5.42 -8.23
N ALA A 189 -9.90 -4.66 -9.26
CA ALA A 189 -11.19 -3.98 -9.38
C ALA A 189 -12.32 -4.87 -9.93
N GLY A 190 -12.04 -6.18 -10.12
CA GLY A 190 -13.02 -7.14 -10.63
C GLY A 190 -13.50 -6.90 -12.07
N PRO A 191 -14.42 -7.75 -12.55
CA PRO A 191 -15.17 -7.55 -13.79
C PRO A 191 -15.77 -6.15 -14.00
N ASP A 192 -16.25 -5.48 -12.93
CA ASP A 192 -16.89 -4.17 -13.06
C ASP A 192 -15.91 -2.97 -13.19
N GLN A 193 -14.61 -3.24 -13.05
CA GLN A 193 -13.48 -2.31 -13.19
C GLN A 193 -13.54 -1.12 -12.23
N LYS A 194 -14.28 -1.23 -11.12
CA LYS A 194 -14.41 -0.16 -10.12
C LYS A 194 -13.91 -0.64 -8.77
N LEU A 195 -12.85 0.02 -8.32
CA LEU A 195 -12.31 -0.13 -6.99
C LEU A 195 -13.38 0.21 -5.92
N TRP A 196 -13.43 -0.64 -4.88
CA TRP A 196 -14.24 -0.56 -3.66
C TRP A 196 -15.70 -1.00 -3.85
N THR A 197 -15.94 -1.90 -4.80
CA THR A 197 -17.23 -2.59 -4.97
C THR A 197 -17.22 -3.95 -4.27
N VAL A 198 -18.31 -4.71 -4.44
CA VAL A 198 -18.43 -6.09 -3.92
C VAL A 198 -17.77 -7.14 -4.82
N ASP A 199 -17.28 -6.70 -5.99
CA ASP A 199 -16.67 -7.52 -7.04
C ASP A 199 -15.13 -7.55 -6.94
N ASP A 200 -14.55 -6.63 -6.14
CA ASP A 200 -13.12 -6.57 -5.82
C ASP A 200 -12.56 -7.91 -5.33
N LEU A 201 -11.46 -8.37 -5.92
CA LEU A 201 -10.65 -9.46 -5.37
C LEU A 201 -9.55 -8.87 -4.49
N VAL A 202 -9.48 -9.29 -3.22
CA VAL A 202 -8.55 -8.73 -2.21
C VAL A 202 -7.68 -9.83 -1.59
N MET A 203 -6.37 -9.61 -1.49
CA MET A 203 -5.42 -10.52 -0.83
C MET A 203 -4.38 -9.77 0.03
N LYS A 204 -3.74 -10.51 0.94
CA LYS A 204 -2.65 -10.12 1.85
C LYS A 204 -1.65 -11.28 1.94
#